data_AF-A0A381UFX5-F1
#
_entry.id   AF-A0A381UFX5-F1
#
_cell.length_a   1.000
_cell.length_b   1.000
_cell.length_c   1.000
_cell.angle_alpha   90.00
_cell.angle_beta   90.00
_cell.angle_gamma   90.00
#
_symmetry.space_group_name_H-M   'P 1'
#
loop_
_entity.id
_entity.type
_entity.pdbx_description
1 polymer ?
#
loop_
_entity_poly.entity_id
_entity_poly.type
_entity_poly.pdbx_seq_one_letter_code
_entity_poly.pdbx_strand_id
1 'polypeptide(L)' 'MGDGKKKSNDAFLEKLSLYQRYLAERDEVLRHKWLESEGAGRDIGFERALMDWVLNHRAKWRKSRQAAGE' A
#
# COMPACT_ATOMS: atom_id res chain seq x y z
N MET A 1 3.59 14.92 -36.50
CA MET A 1 4.57 14.45 -35.48
C MET A 1 4.09 14.89 -34.09
N GLY A 2 3.10 14.22 -33.50
CA GLY A 2 2.49 14.61 -32.21
C GLY A 2 2.26 13.48 -31.20
N ASP A 3 2.38 12.23 -31.63
CA ASP A 3 1.92 11.05 -30.85
C ASP A 3 2.93 10.54 -29.80
N GLY A 4 4.19 11.00 -29.85
CA GLY A 4 5.23 10.56 -28.91
C GLY A 4 5.14 11.17 -27.50
N LYS A 5 4.56 12.37 -27.36
CA LYS A 5 4.48 13.10 -26.08
C LYS A 5 3.33 12.66 -25.17
N LYS A 6 2.27 12.06 -25.73
CA LYS A 6 1.12 11.55 -24.96
C LYS A 6 1.43 10.22 -24.28
N LYS A 7 2.07 9.27 -24.98
CA LYS A 7 2.42 7.94 -24.44
C LYS A 7 3.39 8.01 -23.26
N SER A 8 4.34 8.94 -23.30
CA SER A 8 5.32 9.13 -22.21
C SER A 8 4.68 9.75 -20.97
N ASN A 9 3.75 10.69 -21.13
CA ASN A 9 2.99 11.25 -20.01
C ASN A 9 2.07 10.20 -19.36
N ASP A 10 1.41 9.36 -20.16
CA ASP A 10 0.50 8.34 -19.65
C ASP A 10 1.24 7.29 -18.79
N ALA A 11 2.36 6.77 -19.29
CA ALA A 11 3.22 5.85 -18.53
C ALA A 11 3.80 6.47 -17.25
N PHE A 12 4.03 7.79 -17.25
CA PHE A 12 4.47 8.52 -16.07
C PHE A 12 3.34 8.66 -15.03
N LEU A 13 2.12 8.99 -15.48
CA LEU A 13 0.93 9.03 -14.62
C LEU A 13 0.61 7.65 -14.03
N GLU A 14 0.78 6.57 -14.80
CA GLU A 14 0.65 5.21 -14.30
C GLU A 14 1.72 4.89 -13.23
N LYS A 15 2.99 5.22 -13.46
CA LYS A 15 4.05 5.06 -12.46
C LYS A 15 3.76 5.83 -11.18
N LEU A 16 3.25 7.06 -11.28
CA LEU A 16 2.85 7.85 -10.12
C LEU A 16 1.69 7.17 -9.36
N SER A 17 0.68 6.66 -10.07
CA SER A 17 -0.44 5.96 -9.46
C SER A 17 -0.01 4.66 -8.74
N LEU A 18 0.94 3.91 -9.32
CA LEU A 18 1.51 2.71 -8.73
C LEU A 18 2.34 3.05 -7.49
N TYR A 19 3.13 4.11 -7.56
CA TYR A 19 3.94 4.57 -6.43
C TYR A 19 3.05 5.06 -5.27
N GLN A 20 1.97 5.78 -5.55
CA GLN A 20 1.00 6.19 -4.53
C GLN A 20 0.31 4.98 -3.88
N ARG A 21 -0.03 3.96 -4.66
CA ARG A 21 -0.58 2.71 -4.13
C ARG A 21 0.41 2.01 -3.21
N TYR A 22 1.68 1.95 -3.61
CA TYR A 22 2.76 1.39 -2.81
C TYR A 22 2.98 2.17 -1.50
N LEU A 23 3.01 3.51 -1.55
CA LEU A 23 3.16 4.34 -0.36
C LEU A 23 2.03 4.09 0.64
N ALA A 24 0.79 4.06 0.16
CA ALA A 24 -0.36 3.78 1.02
C ALA A 24 -0.33 2.36 1.62
N GLU A 25 0.14 1.36 0.86
CA GLU A 25 0.29 -0.01 1.37
C GLU A 25 1.38 -0.08 2.45
N ARG A 26 2.48 0.66 2.28
CA ARG A 26 3.55 0.77 3.27
C ARG A 26 3.09 1.48 4.55
N ASP A 27 2.35 2.59 4.40
CA ASP A 27 1.83 3.34 5.55
C ASP A 27 0.84 2.49 6.36
N GLU A 28 0.06 1.66 5.68
CA GLU A 28 -0.86 0.75 6.34
C GLU A 28 -0.14 -0.39 7.08
N VAL A 29 0.93 -0.96 6.50
CA VAL A 29 1.81 -1.92 7.22
C VAL A 29 2.38 -1.29 8.48
N LEU A 30 2.81 -0.03 8.42
CA LEU A 30 3.36 0.68 9.58
C LEU A 30 2.29 0.92 10.66
N ARG A 31 1.05 1.26 10.27
CA ARG A 31 -0.07 1.36 11.21
C ARG A 31 -0.38 0.02 11.86
N HIS A 32 -0.41 -1.06 11.08
CA HIS A 32 -0.62 -2.42 11.60
C HIS A 32 0.44 -2.79 12.63
N LYS A 33 1.72 -2.55 12.30
CA LYS A 33 2.83 -2.74 13.24
C LYS A 33 2.62 -1.97 14.54
N TRP A 34 2.22 -0.70 14.45
CA TRP A 34 2.01 0.13 15.64
C TRP A 34 0.89 -0.43 16.51
N LEU A 35 -0.28 -0.74 15.93
CA LEU A 35 -1.42 -1.32 16.67
C LEU A 35 -1.06 -2.63 17.37
N GLU A 36 -0.35 -3.52 16.67
CA GLU A 36 0.09 -4.79 17.23
C GLU A 36 1.16 -4.61 18.32
N SER A 37 2.03 -3.62 18.19
CA SER A 37 3.06 -3.30 19.20
C SER A 37 2.42 -2.72 20.47
N GLU A 38 1.42 -1.83 20.30
CA GLU A 38 0.63 -1.28 21.40
C GLU A 38 -0.12 -2.40 22.14
N GLY A 39 -0.79 -3.30 21.40
CA GLY A 39 -1.50 -4.43 21.98
C GLY A 39 -0.59 -5.45 22.69
N ALA A 40 0.62 -5.66 22.18
CA ALA A 40 1.60 -6.57 22.77
C ALA A 40 2.39 -5.95 23.94
N GLY A 41 2.29 -4.64 24.16
CA GLY A 41 3.10 -3.90 25.13
C GLY A 41 4.61 -3.95 24.84
N ARG A 42 5.00 -4.30 23.62
CA ARG A 42 6.39 -4.39 23.15
C ARG A 42 6.45 -4.27 21.63
N ASP A 43 7.57 -3.83 21.10
CA ASP A 43 7.77 -3.85 19.65
C ASP A 43 7.78 -5.30 19.15
N ILE A 44 6.83 -5.64 18.28
CA ILE A 44 6.72 -6.96 17.66
C ILE A 44 7.71 -7.14 16.50
N GLY A 45 8.34 -6.06 16.03
CA GLY A 45 9.27 -6.04 14.90
C GLY A 45 8.57 -5.87 13.55
N PHE A 46 9.28 -5.28 12.60
CA PHE A 46 8.74 -4.99 11.26
C PHE A 46 8.42 -6.26 10.47
N GLU A 47 9.30 -7.26 10.48
CA GLU A 47 9.10 -8.50 9.72
C GLU A 47 7.87 -9.28 10.19
N ARG A 48 7.67 -9.37 11.52
CA ARG A 48 6.50 -10.02 12.12
C ARG A 48 5.21 -9.32 11.69
N ALA A 49 5.18 -7.99 11.80
CA ALA A 49 4.03 -7.18 11.41
C ALA A 49 3.76 -7.27 9.90
N LEU A 50 4.79 -7.25 9.06
CA LEU A 50 4.67 -7.37 7.62
C LEU A 50 4.12 -8.73 7.21
N MET A 51 4.62 -9.81 7.81
CA MET A 51 4.15 -11.16 7.52
C MET A 51 2.67 -11.31 7.88
N ASP A 52 2.27 -10.87 9.08
CA ASP A 52 0.87 -10.91 9.49
C ASP A 52 -0.03 -10.03 8.59
N TRP A 53 0.45 -8.83 8.25
CA TRP A 53 -0.26 -7.93 7.33
C TRP A 53 -0.50 -8.58 5.98
N VAL A 54 0.54 -9.19 5.39
CA VAL A 54 0.45 -9.82 4.06
C VAL A 54 -0.51 -11.01 4.07
N LEU A 55 -0.52 -11.80 5.14
CA LEU A 55 -1.37 -12.99 5.26
C LEU A 55 -2.84 -12.65 5.54
N ASN A 56 -3.11 -11.74 6.48
CA ASN A 56 -4.45 -11.57 7.05
C ASN A 56 -5.14 -10.27 6.65
N HIS A 57 -4.39 -9.20 6.41
CA HIS A 57 -4.96 -7.85 6.28
C HIS A 57 -4.94 -7.31 4.84
N ARG A 58 -3.87 -7.59 4.09
CA ARG A 58 -3.62 -7.05 2.75
C ARG A 58 -4.77 -7.30 1.78
N ALA A 59 -5.35 -8.50 1.79
CA ALA A 59 -6.46 -8.85 0.91
C ALA A 59 -7.72 -8.01 1.21
N LYS A 60 -8.05 -7.83 2.49
CA LYS A 60 -9.19 -7.03 2.94
C LYS A 60 -8.98 -5.55 2.65
N TRP A 61 -7.78 -5.02 2.92
CA TRP A 61 -7.42 -3.64 2.64
C TRP A 61 -7.45 -3.29 1.14
N ARG A 62 -6.98 -4.20 0.28
CA ARG A 62 -7.13 -4.00 -1.17
C ARG A 62 -8.58 -3.99 -1.62
N LYS A 63 -9.41 -4.87 -1.07
CA LYS A 63 -10.87 -4.90 -1.36
C LYS A 63 -11.56 -3.62 -0.90
N SER A 64 -11.27 -3.11 0.29
CA SER A 64 -11.87 -1.86 0.78
C SER A 64 -11.49 -0.65 -0.09
N ARG A 65 -10.25 -0.62 -0.61
CA ARG A 65 -9.79 0.43 -1.52
C ARG A 65 -10.35 0.33 -2.94
N GLN A 66 -10.68 -0.87 -3.41
CA GLN A 66 -11.41 -1.06 -4.67
C GLN A 66 -12.88 -0.65 -4.52
N ALA A 67 -13.49 -0.98 -3.39
CA ALA A 67 -14.88 -0.59 -3.09
C ALA A 67 -15.03 0.91 -2.79
N ALA A 68 -14.00 1.58 -2.27
CA ALA A 68 -13.97 3.03 -2.06
C ALA A 68 -13.58 3.82 -3.32
N GLY A 69 -13.42 3.14 -4.46
CA GLY A 69 -12.94 3.70 -5.73
C GLY A 69 -13.78 3.25 -6.92
N GLU A 70 -15.09 3.47 -6.83
CA GLU A 70 -15.99 3.84 -7.95
C GLU A 70 -16.76 5.11 -7.56
#